data_AF-A0A419YG96-F1
#
_entry.id   AF-A0A419YG96-F1
#
_cell.length_a   1.000
_cell.length_b   1.000
_cell.length_c   1.000
_cell.angle_alpha   90.00
_cell.angle_beta   90.00
_cell.angle_gamma   90.00
#
_symmetry.space_group_name_H-M   'P 1'
#
loop_
_entity.id
_entity.type
_entity.pdbx_description
1 polymer ?
#
loop_
_entity_poly.entity_id
_entity_poly.type
_entity_poly.pdbx_seq_one_letter_code
_entity_poly.pdbx_strand_id
1 'polypeptide(L)'
;MALVQRIADLHRGGAVHESAALVGQASLMITPSDLVRLATLLQAEGPAGSSTYLCRSVASGAPEHAAATLAELRRVGLVDEAADLFHTLWAVNSEALPALLAALEQSGQSADGQTLLWERASAPAAELAELTQHLRAAGRSGDVRHLLRQAAGRQTPEVAAIAAALSEDSAVELINELVRIRSASDIGQFAAAIRGQAALYDALLFAVDDLAESPARSAFAALRSAGLRTEPTPRPRSRYRQRR
;
A
#
# COMPACT_ATOMS: atom_id res chain seq x y z
N MET A 1 24.04 -29.48 -2.92
CA MET A 1 24.05 -30.74 -3.71
C MET A 1 23.03 -31.75 -3.21
N ALA A 2 23.12 -32.27 -1.98
CA ALA A 2 22.16 -33.26 -1.47
C ALA A 2 20.68 -32.79 -1.54
N LEU A 3 20.41 -31.53 -1.21
CA LEU A 3 19.06 -30.96 -1.26
C LEU A 3 18.49 -30.86 -2.69
N VAL A 4 19.28 -30.41 -3.66
CA VAL A 4 18.88 -30.31 -5.09
C VAL A 4 18.53 -31.68 -5.65
N GLN A 5 19.38 -32.69 -5.39
CA GLN A 5 19.11 -34.06 -5.80
C GLN A 5 17.83 -34.60 -5.17
N ARG A 6 17.61 -34.33 -3.87
CA ARG A 6 16.37 -34.73 -3.20
C ARG A 6 15.13 -34.08 -3.83
N ILE A 7 15.19 -32.79 -4.18
CA ILE A 7 14.10 -32.07 -4.85
C ILE A 7 13.82 -32.69 -6.23
N ALA A 8 14.86 -32.97 -7.01
CA ALA A 8 14.76 -33.57 -8.33
C ALA A 8 14.18 -34.99 -8.29
N ASP A 9 14.59 -35.80 -7.31
CA ASP A 9 14.07 -37.16 -7.12
C ASP A 9 12.58 -37.17 -6.78
N LEU A 10 12.16 -36.30 -5.85
CA LEU A 10 10.74 -36.15 -5.50
C LEU A 10 9.91 -35.71 -6.70
N HIS A 11 10.42 -34.74 -7.48
CA HIS A 11 9.73 -34.25 -8.67
C HIS A 11 9.61 -35.33 -9.75
N ARG A 12 10.69 -36.08 -10.05
CA ARG A 12 10.67 -37.21 -11.00
C ARG A 12 9.74 -38.34 -10.55
N GLY A 13 9.62 -38.56 -9.24
CA GLY A 13 8.69 -39.51 -8.63
C GLY A 13 7.22 -39.06 -8.60
N GLY A 14 6.90 -37.87 -9.11
CA GLY A 14 5.53 -37.32 -9.11
C GLY A 14 5.09 -36.69 -7.77
N ALA A 15 5.97 -36.64 -6.76
CA ALA A 15 5.70 -36.06 -5.44
C ALA A 15 5.86 -34.52 -5.45
N VAL A 16 5.13 -33.84 -6.35
CA VAL A 16 5.28 -32.40 -6.61
C VAL A 16 5.00 -31.55 -5.37
N HIS A 17 3.98 -31.90 -4.58
CA HIS A 17 3.64 -31.17 -3.36
C HIS A 17 4.71 -31.29 -2.27
N GLU A 18 5.33 -32.47 -2.11
CA GLU A 18 6.41 -32.68 -1.14
C GLU A 18 7.69 -31.96 -1.58
N SER A 19 7.98 -31.98 -2.89
CA SER A 19 9.08 -31.23 -3.49
C SER A 19 8.91 -29.72 -3.24
N ALA A 20 7.70 -29.19 -3.46
CA ALA A 20 7.37 -27.80 -3.20
C ALA A 20 7.46 -27.45 -1.71
N ALA A 21 6.88 -28.27 -0.81
CA ALA A 21 6.95 -28.02 0.63
C ALA A 21 8.41 -27.95 1.14
N LEU A 22 9.26 -28.84 0.65
CA LEU A 22 10.68 -28.86 0.99
C LEU A 22 11.40 -27.58 0.52
N VAL A 23 11.12 -27.12 -0.71
CA VAL A 23 11.67 -25.88 -1.26
C VAL A 23 11.19 -24.66 -0.45
N GLY A 24 9.90 -24.60 -0.14
CA GLY A 24 9.33 -23.51 0.67
C GLY A 24 9.97 -23.42 2.05
N GLN A 25 10.09 -24.57 2.75
CA GLN A 25 10.77 -24.61 4.05
C GLN A 25 12.24 -24.20 3.95
N ALA A 26 12.98 -24.70 2.95
CA ALA A 26 14.38 -24.35 2.76
C ALA A 26 14.55 -22.83 2.54
N SER A 27 13.66 -22.20 1.77
CA SER A 27 13.71 -20.76 1.48
C SER A 27 13.68 -19.90 2.74
N LEU A 28 13.01 -20.34 3.81
CA LEU A 28 12.84 -19.58 5.05
C LEU A 28 13.92 -19.84 6.10
N MET A 29 14.74 -20.87 5.91
CA MET A 29 15.68 -21.38 6.92
C MET A 29 17.15 -21.08 6.60
N ILE A 30 17.43 -20.52 5.43
CA ILE A 30 18.80 -20.24 4.95
C ILE A 30 19.02 -18.73 4.80
N THR A 31 20.27 -18.32 4.67
CA THR A 31 20.59 -16.90 4.44
C THR A 31 20.23 -16.48 3.00
N PRO A 32 19.97 -15.18 2.73
CA PRO A 32 19.72 -14.71 1.36
C PRO A 32 20.83 -15.11 0.37
N SER A 33 22.09 -15.04 0.79
CA SER A 33 23.21 -15.45 -0.06
C SER A 33 23.22 -16.95 -0.35
N ASP A 34 22.91 -17.80 0.64
CA ASP A 34 22.82 -19.25 0.43
C ASP A 34 21.59 -19.62 -0.41
N LEU A 35 20.51 -18.87 -0.27
CA LEU A 35 19.32 -19.01 -1.12
C LEU A 35 19.64 -18.73 -2.57
N VAL A 36 20.34 -17.63 -2.86
CA VAL A 36 20.76 -17.29 -4.23
C VAL A 36 21.69 -18.37 -4.80
N ARG A 37 22.63 -18.90 -4.01
CA ARG A 37 23.46 -20.05 -4.45
C ARG A 37 22.60 -21.27 -4.77
N LEU A 38 21.61 -21.58 -3.95
CA LEU A 38 20.70 -22.70 -4.18
C LEU A 38 19.83 -22.46 -5.42
N ALA A 39 19.34 -21.24 -5.62
CA ALA A 39 18.57 -20.85 -6.81
C ALA A 39 19.39 -21.03 -8.09
N THR A 40 20.66 -20.62 -8.11
CA THR A 40 21.58 -20.86 -9.25
C THR A 40 21.74 -22.35 -9.55
N LEU A 41 21.88 -23.18 -8.52
CA LEU A 41 21.99 -24.64 -8.71
C LEU A 41 20.69 -25.25 -9.23
N LEU A 42 19.54 -24.81 -8.70
CA LEU A 42 18.22 -25.26 -9.18
C LEU A 42 17.92 -24.78 -10.60
N GLN A 43 18.40 -23.61 -11.00
CA GLN A 43 18.27 -23.10 -12.36
C GLN A 43 19.07 -23.96 -13.35
N ALA A 44 20.27 -24.42 -12.95
CA ALA A 44 21.15 -25.22 -13.80
C ALA A 44 20.78 -26.71 -13.87
N GLU A 45 20.37 -27.29 -12.73
CA GLU A 45 20.25 -28.75 -12.56
C GLU A 45 18.88 -29.20 -12.01
N GLY A 46 18.03 -28.26 -11.59
CA GLY A 46 16.77 -28.55 -10.93
C GLY A 46 15.59 -28.70 -11.89
N PRO A 47 14.41 -29.12 -11.38
CA PRO A 47 13.18 -29.09 -12.15
C PRO A 47 12.83 -27.69 -12.65
N ALA A 48 12.16 -27.60 -13.80
CA ALA A 48 11.70 -26.33 -14.34
C ALA A 48 10.85 -25.55 -13.32
N GLY A 49 11.17 -24.26 -13.14
CA GLY A 49 10.48 -23.37 -12.20
C GLY A 49 10.85 -23.55 -10.72
N SER A 50 11.73 -24.48 -10.36
CA SER A 50 12.11 -24.71 -8.96
C SER A 50 12.95 -23.58 -8.36
N SER A 51 13.82 -22.91 -9.15
CA SER A 51 14.56 -21.71 -8.72
C SER A 51 13.61 -20.55 -8.43
N THR A 52 12.69 -20.26 -9.34
CA THR A 52 11.67 -19.23 -9.20
C THR A 52 10.75 -19.51 -8.01
N TYR A 53 10.30 -20.76 -7.83
CA TYR A 53 9.48 -21.16 -6.69
C TYR A 53 10.22 -21.02 -5.35
N LEU A 54 11.51 -21.37 -5.30
CA LEU A 54 12.35 -21.14 -4.12
C LEU A 54 12.38 -19.65 -3.78
N CYS A 55 12.73 -18.82 -4.76
CA CYS A 55 12.90 -17.38 -4.56
C CYS A 55 11.62 -16.69 -4.14
N ARG A 56 10.47 -16.99 -4.76
CA ARG A 56 9.19 -16.36 -4.38
C ARG A 56 8.67 -16.80 -3.02
N SER A 57 9.05 -18.00 -2.56
CA SER A 57 8.59 -18.55 -1.28
C SER A 57 9.03 -17.69 -0.08
N VAL A 58 10.13 -16.94 -0.21
CA VAL A 58 10.60 -16.01 0.85
C VAL A 58 9.61 -14.90 1.16
N ALA A 59 8.70 -14.57 0.24
CA ALA A 59 7.67 -13.55 0.45
C ALA A 59 6.68 -13.93 1.56
N SER A 60 6.59 -15.22 1.91
CA SER A 60 5.81 -15.71 3.05
C SER A 60 6.51 -15.56 4.41
N GLY A 61 7.80 -15.19 4.40
CA GLY A 61 8.65 -15.08 5.57
C GLY A 61 8.82 -13.65 6.07
N ALA A 62 9.97 -13.42 6.72
CA ALA A 62 10.33 -12.10 7.24
C ALA A 62 10.59 -11.09 6.11
N PRO A 63 10.04 -9.85 6.19
CA PRO A 63 10.23 -8.84 5.16
C PRO A 63 11.70 -8.48 4.89
N GLU A 64 12.55 -8.49 5.92
CA GLU A 64 13.99 -8.26 5.81
C GLU A 64 14.67 -9.33 4.96
N HIS A 65 14.26 -10.58 5.14
CA HIS A 65 14.78 -11.71 4.38
C HIS A 65 14.37 -11.61 2.90
N ALA A 66 13.12 -11.24 2.62
CA ALA A 66 12.64 -11.04 1.27
C ALA A 66 13.34 -9.87 0.56
N ALA A 67 13.49 -8.72 1.22
CA ALA A 67 14.16 -7.56 0.65
C ALA A 67 15.65 -7.79 0.39
N ALA A 68 16.35 -8.48 1.30
CA ALA A 68 17.75 -8.85 1.12
C ALA A 68 17.92 -9.88 0.00
N THR A 69 17.02 -10.86 -0.10
CA THR A 69 17.01 -11.84 -1.19
C THR A 69 16.80 -11.17 -2.54
N LEU A 70 15.84 -10.24 -2.65
CA LEU A 70 15.60 -9.48 -3.86
C LEU A 70 16.85 -8.70 -4.31
N ALA A 71 17.56 -8.06 -3.37
CA ALA A 71 18.80 -7.35 -3.65
C ALA A 71 19.91 -8.29 -4.15
N GLU A 72 20.11 -9.44 -3.50
CA GLU A 72 21.12 -10.43 -3.90
C GLU A 72 20.82 -11.06 -5.27
N LEU A 73 19.55 -11.39 -5.56
CA LEU A 73 19.14 -11.92 -6.86
C LEU A 73 19.50 -10.94 -7.99
N ARG A 74 19.20 -9.65 -7.81
CA ARG A 74 19.56 -8.62 -8.79
C ARG A 74 21.07 -8.41 -8.91
N ARG A 75 21.80 -8.48 -7.78
CA ARG A 75 23.26 -8.35 -7.76
C ARG A 75 23.95 -9.47 -8.56
N VAL A 76 23.44 -10.69 -8.49
CA VAL A 76 23.99 -11.87 -9.20
C VAL A 76 23.44 -12.01 -10.62
N GLY A 77 22.40 -11.26 -10.99
CA GLY A 77 21.83 -11.26 -12.34
C GLY A 77 20.76 -12.33 -12.57
N LEU A 78 20.15 -12.85 -11.50
CA LEU A 78 18.99 -13.76 -11.58
C LEU A 78 17.71 -12.93 -11.78
N VAL A 79 17.53 -12.43 -13.02
CA VAL A 79 16.49 -11.45 -13.38
C VAL A 79 15.08 -12.02 -13.24
N ASP A 80 14.84 -13.23 -13.75
CA ASP A 80 13.50 -13.84 -13.73
C ASP A 80 13.07 -14.19 -12.29
N GLU A 81 13.98 -14.73 -11.49
CA GLU A 81 13.73 -15.00 -10.08
C GLU A 81 13.49 -13.71 -9.26
N ALA A 82 14.25 -12.64 -9.55
CA ALA A 82 14.03 -11.34 -8.92
C ALA A 82 12.68 -10.73 -9.30
N ALA A 83 12.29 -10.84 -10.57
CA ALA A 83 11.01 -10.34 -11.06
C ALA A 83 9.83 -11.10 -10.44
N ASP A 84 9.88 -12.44 -10.39
CA ASP A 84 8.82 -13.25 -9.80
C ASP A 84 8.69 -13.02 -8.28
N LEU A 85 9.82 -12.88 -7.57
CA LEU A 85 9.80 -12.48 -6.16
C LEU A 85 9.14 -11.11 -5.99
N PHE A 86 9.56 -10.11 -6.76
CA PHE A 86 8.97 -8.76 -6.64
C PHE A 86 7.47 -8.75 -6.92
N HIS A 87 7.00 -9.47 -7.96
CA HIS A 87 5.57 -9.62 -8.22
C HIS A 87 4.84 -10.33 -7.09
N THR A 88 5.45 -11.32 -6.45
CA THR A 88 4.84 -12.00 -5.30
C THR A 88 4.68 -11.05 -4.11
N LEU A 89 5.60 -10.09 -3.93
CA LEU A 89 5.49 -9.09 -2.87
C LEU A 89 4.29 -8.14 -3.03
N TRP A 90 3.69 -8.05 -4.22
CA TRP A 90 2.44 -7.30 -4.43
C TRP A 90 1.28 -7.83 -3.59
N ALA A 91 1.30 -9.11 -3.22
CA ALA A 91 0.24 -9.76 -2.45
C ALA A 91 0.48 -9.73 -0.93
N VAL A 92 1.58 -9.13 -0.45
CA VAL A 92 1.88 -9.03 0.99
C VAL A 92 0.76 -8.30 1.73
N ASN A 93 0.32 -8.84 2.86
CA ASN A 93 -0.77 -8.25 3.63
C ASN A 93 -0.46 -6.80 4.10
N SER A 94 -1.51 -6.03 4.36
CA SER A 94 -1.39 -4.61 4.76
C SER A 94 -0.60 -4.41 6.06
N GLU A 95 -0.62 -5.39 6.97
CA GLU A 95 0.10 -5.35 8.24
C GLU A 95 1.62 -5.45 8.08
N ALA A 96 2.10 -6.28 7.14
CA ALA A 96 3.51 -6.52 6.88
C ALA A 96 4.12 -5.49 5.92
N LEU A 97 3.31 -4.77 5.16
CA LEU A 97 3.80 -3.80 4.17
C LEU A 97 4.73 -2.72 4.77
N PRO A 98 4.43 -2.08 5.92
CA PRO A 98 5.33 -1.08 6.50
C PRO A 98 6.74 -1.62 6.81
N ALA A 99 6.83 -2.84 7.33
CA ALA A 99 8.11 -3.51 7.60
C ALA A 99 8.83 -3.87 6.30
N LEU A 100 8.11 -4.34 5.28
CA LEU A 100 8.67 -4.61 3.96
C LEU A 100 9.24 -3.36 3.31
N LEU A 101 8.54 -2.23 3.37
CA LEU A 101 9.04 -0.99 2.80
C LEU A 101 10.32 -0.51 3.51
N ALA A 102 10.38 -0.63 4.85
CA ALA A 102 11.58 -0.31 5.61
C ALA A 102 12.76 -1.24 5.24
N ALA A 103 12.49 -2.53 5.06
CA ALA A 103 13.48 -3.50 4.62
C ALA A 103 14.00 -3.22 3.21
N LEU A 104 13.11 -2.85 2.27
CA LEU A 104 13.48 -2.46 0.91
C LEU A 104 14.33 -1.19 0.90
N GLU A 105 14.00 -0.19 1.71
CA GLU A 105 14.83 1.01 1.88
C GLU A 105 16.23 0.66 2.40
N GLN A 106 16.32 -0.20 3.42
CA GLN A 106 17.59 -0.64 4.00
C GLN A 106 18.43 -1.47 3.02
N SER A 107 17.79 -2.20 2.10
CA SER A 107 18.49 -2.96 1.05
C SER A 107 18.78 -2.16 -0.22
N GLY A 108 18.47 -0.86 -0.25
CA GLY A 108 18.71 0.02 -1.40
C GLY A 108 17.65 -0.08 -2.51
N GLN A 109 16.52 -0.72 -2.24
CA GLN A 109 15.42 -1.00 -3.16
C GLN A 109 14.23 -0.04 -2.96
N SER A 110 14.46 1.22 -2.55
CA SER A 110 13.38 2.16 -2.24
C SER A 110 12.42 2.40 -3.41
N ALA A 111 12.90 2.30 -4.67
CA ALA A 111 12.05 2.43 -5.85
C ALA A 111 10.98 1.33 -5.93
N ASP A 112 11.34 0.09 -5.59
CA ASP A 112 10.38 -1.02 -5.51
C ASP A 112 9.32 -0.76 -4.45
N GLY A 113 9.73 -0.24 -3.28
CA GLY A 113 8.80 0.12 -2.22
C GLY A 113 7.78 1.17 -2.67
N GLN A 114 8.21 2.17 -3.44
CA GLN A 114 7.31 3.17 -4.03
C GLN A 114 6.37 2.55 -5.07
N THR A 115 6.83 1.58 -5.86
CA THR A 115 5.96 0.82 -6.76
C THR A 115 4.91 0.01 -5.99
N LEU A 116 5.28 -0.64 -4.89
CA LEU A 116 4.30 -1.36 -4.04
C LEU A 116 3.23 -0.42 -3.49
N LEU A 117 3.63 0.76 -3.00
CA LEU A 117 2.68 1.77 -2.50
C LEU A 117 1.74 2.28 -3.61
N TRP A 118 2.27 2.48 -4.82
CA TRP A 118 1.47 2.91 -5.97
C TRP A 118 0.39 1.88 -6.32
N GLU A 119 0.75 0.59 -6.38
CA GLU A 119 -0.22 -0.49 -6.62
C GLU A 119 -1.28 -0.52 -5.51
N ARG A 120 -0.88 -0.33 -4.26
CA ARG A 120 -1.78 -0.33 -3.09
C ARG A 120 -2.71 0.87 -3.02
N ALA A 121 -2.41 1.99 -3.68
CA ALA A 121 -3.32 3.14 -3.75
C ALA A 121 -4.63 2.83 -4.49
N SER A 122 -4.63 1.80 -5.34
CA SER A 122 -5.81 1.33 -6.08
C SER A 122 -6.67 0.33 -5.30
N ALA A 123 -6.25 -0.08 -4.10
CA ALA A 123 -6.96 -1.06 -3.27
C ALA A 123 -8.38 -0.59 -2.90
N PRO A 124 -9.31 -1.52 -2.58
CA PRO A 124 -10.63 -1.17 -2.05
C PRO A 124 -10.55 -0.29 -0.78
N ALA A 125 -11.62 0.45 -0.50
CA ALA A 125 -11.67 1.43 0.59
C ALA A 125 -11.29 0.85 1.97
N ALA A 126 -11.79 -0.35 2.29
CA ALA A 126 -11.48 -1.01 3.56
C ALA A 126 -9.99 -1.37 3.68
N GLU A 127 -9.40 -1.95 2.62
CA GLU A 127 -7.98 -2.30 2.59
C GLU A 127 -7.08 -1.06 2.67
N LEU A 128 -7.47 0.03 2.01
CA LEU A 128 -6.75 1.30 2.10
C LEU A 128 -6.80 1.89 3.51
N ALA A 129 -7.94 1.76 4.20
CA ALA A 129 -8.09 2.21 5.57
C ALA A 129 -7.24 1.39 6.55
N GLU A 130 -7.22 0.07 6.41
CA GLU A 130 -6.33 -0.80 7.18
C GLU A 130 -4.86 -0.44 6.93
N LEU A 131 -4.47 -0.29 5.65
CA LEU A 131 -3.09 0.04 5.30
C LEU A 131 -2.65 1.40 5.87
N THR A 132 -3.49 2.44 5.77
CA THR A 132 -3.18 3.75 6.35
C THR A 132 -2.99 3.68 7.86
N GLN A 133 -3.78 2.86 8.57
CA GLN A 133 -3.58 2.61 10.00
C GLN A 133 -2.22 1.95 10.28
N HIS A 134 -1.86 0.90 9.54
CA HIS A 134 -0.58 0.20 9.72
C HIS A 134 0.62 1.11 9.42
N LEU A 135 0.58 1.87 8.32
CA LEU A 135 1.62 2.83 7.97
C LEU A 135 1.78 3.90 9.05
N ARG A 136 0.67 4.46 9.55
CA ARG A 136 0.71 5.47 10.62
C ARG A 136 1.25 4.90 11.92
N ALA A 137 0.84 3.69 12.31
CA ALA A 137 1.38 3.00 13.49
C ALA A 137 2.89 2.76 13.38
N ALA A 138 3.40 2.54 12.16
CA ALA A 138 4.82 2.42 11.87
C ALA A 138 5.56 3.78 11.73
N GLY A 139 4.90 4.92 11.96
CA GLY A 139 5.49 6.25 11.82
C GLY A 139 5.73 6.70 10.37
N ARG A 140 5.11 6.03 9.39
CA ARG A 140 5.30 6.24 7.94
C ARG A 140 4.38 7.32 7.38
N SER A 141 4.28 8.48 8.04
CA SER A 141 3.33 9.54 7.66
C SER A 141 3.52 10.07 6.23
N GLY A 142 4.77 10.06 5.73
CA GLY A 142 5.05 10.43 4.34
C GLY A 142 4.37 9.52 3.32
N ASP A 143 4.38 8.21 3.57
CA ASP A 143 3.74 7.22 2.70
C ASP A 143 2.23 7.27 2.79
N VAL A 144 1.66 7.47 3.99
CA VAL A 144 0.22 7.71 4.17
C VAL A 144 -0.23 8.87 3.29
N ARG A 145 0.52 9.98 3.31
CA ARG A 145 0.20 11.13 2.48
C ARG A 145 0.27 10.81 0.97
N HIS A 146 1.30 10.08 0.53
CA HIS A 146 1.43 9.70 -0.89
C HIS A 146 0.27 8.81 -1.34
N LEU A 147 -0.08 7.82 -0.52
CA LEU A 147 -1.19 6.91 -0.75
C LEU A 147 -2.52 7.67 -0.84
N LEU A 148 -2.81 8.57 0.10
CA LEU A 148 -4.04 9.35 0.12
C LEU A 148 -4.12 10.36 -1.03
N ARG A 149 -2.99 10.97 -1.42
CA ARG A 149 -2.92 11.86 -2.58
C ARG A 149 -3.25 11.12 -3.88
N GLN A 150 -2.77 9.89 -4.03
CA GLN A 150 -3.13 9.03 -5.17
C GLN A 150 -4.60 8.62 -5.13
N ALA A 151 -5.10 8.22 -3.95
CA ALA A 151 -6.51 7.87 -3.76
C ALA A 151 -7.46 9.05 -4.08
N ALA A 152 -7.08 10.29 -3.76
CA ALA A 152 -7.84 11.50 -4.13
C ALA A 152 -8.00 11.69 -5.66
N GLY A 153 -7.13 11.06 -6.46
CA GLY A 153 -7.18 11.02 -7.92
C GLY A 153 -8.19 10.02 -8.51
N ARG A 154 -8.86 9.20 -7.67
CA ARG A 154 -9.87 8.21 -8.09
C ARG A 154 -11.25 8.82 -8.30
N GLN A 155 -12.15 8.11 -8.97
CA GLN A 155 -13.50 8.61 -9.26
C GLN A 155 -14.24 9.05 -7.99
N THR A 156 -15.02 10.13 -8.08
CA THR A 156 -15.67 10.76 -6.92
C THR A 156 -16.44 9.80 -5.99
N PRO A 157 -17.26 8.85 -6.50
CA PRO A 157 -17.94 7.88 -5.63
C PRO A 157 -16.97 6.99 -4.86
N GLU A 158 -15.85 6.60 -5.48
CA GLU A 158 -14.80 5.82 -4.83
C GLU A 158 -14.10 6.63 -3.73
N VAL A 159 -13.77 7.90 -3.99
CA VAL A 159 -13.15 8.75 -2.96
C VAL A 159 -14.08 8.96 -1.77
N ALA A 160 -15.38 9.13 -2.00
CA ALA A 160 -16.37 9.22 -0.92
C ALA A 160 -16.43 7.94 -0.08
N ALA A 161 -16.37 6.77 -0.71
CA ALA A 161 -16.32 5.49 0.00
C ALA A 161 -15.02 5.32 0.80
N ILE A 162 -13.88 5.73 0.23
CA ILE A 162 -12.58 5.73 0.93
C ILE A 162 -12.64 6.66 2.15
N ALA A 163 -13.10 7.91 1.98
CA ALA A 163 -13.21 8.86 3.07
C ALA A 163 -14.07 8.34 4.24
N ALA A 164 -15.14 7.60 3.92
CA ALA A 164 -16.01 6.98 4.92
C ALA A 164 -15.39 5.78 5.65
N ALA A 165 -14.42 5.09 5.04
CA ALA A 165 -13.72 3.95 5.64
C ALA A 165 -12.52 4.36 6.50
N LEU A 166 -11.95 5.54 6.26
CA LEU A 166 -10.76 6.05 6.95
C LEU A 166 -11.05 6.49 8.39
N SER A 167 -9.99 6.51 9.21
CA SER A 167 -10.01 7.25 10.48
C SER A 167 -10.26 8.74 10.24
N GLU A 168 -10.77 9.47 11.24
CA GLU A 168 -11.09 10.90 11.11
C GLU A 168 -9.90 11.71 10.58
N ASP A 169 -8.72 11.52 11.17
CA ASP A 169 -7.51 12.23 10.74
C ASP A 169 -7.12 11.90 9.29
N SER A 170 -7.16 10.63 8.91
CA SER A 170 -6.82 10.21 7.55
C SER A 170 -7.84 10.67 6.52
N ALA A 171 -9.13 10.73 6.89
CA ALA A 171 -10.17 11.29 6.04
C ALA A 171 -9.95 12.79 5.80
N VAL A 172 -9.55 13.54 6.84
CA VAL A 172 -9.16 14.96 6.70
C VAL A 172 -7.95 15.11 5.77
N GLU A 173 -6.92 14.28 5.91
CA GLU A 173 -5.76 14.29 5.01
C GLU A 173 -6.15 13.99 3.55
N LEU A 174 -7.01 13.00 3.30
CA LEU A 174 -7.54 12.68 1.97
C LEU A 174 -8.30 13.86 1.37
N ILE A 175 -9.19 14.48 2.14
CA ILE A 175 -9.99 15.64 1.72
C ILE A 175 -9.07 16.82 1.39
N ASN A 176 -8.04 17.07 2.19
CA ASN A 176 -7.06 18.12 1.94
C ASN A 176 -6.28 17.90 0.63
N GLU A 177 -5.91 16.66 0.30
CA GLU A 177 -5.28 16.36 -0.99
C GLU A 177 -6.30 16.48 -2.13
N LEU A 178 -7.54 16.03 -1.95
CA LEU A 178 -8.63 16.15 -2.94
C LEU A 178 -8.87 17.60 -3.36
N VAL A 179 -9.06 18.52 -2.41
CA VAL A 179 -9.38 19.93 -2.74
C VAL A 179 -8.21 20.65 -3.42
N ARG A 180 -6.97 20.16 -3.27
CA ARG A 180 -5.78 20.72 -3.91
C ARG A 180 -5.58 20.25 -5.34
N ILE A 181 -6.02 19.04 -5.69
CA ILE A 181 -5.75 18.43 -7.00
C ILE A 181 -6.98 18.35 -7.91
N ARG A 182 -8.19 18.49 -7.36
CA ARG A 182 -9.46 18.33 -8.10
C ARG A 182 -10.08 19.65 -8.52
N SER A 183 -10.95 19.58 -9.54
CA SER A 183 -11.71 20.73 -10.00
C SER A 183 -12.82 21.10 -9.01
N ALA A 184 -13.29 22.35 -9.04
CA ALA A 184 -14.43 22.78 -8.22
C ALA A 184 -15.70 21.95 -8.48
N SER A 185 -15.90 21.47 -9.71
CA SER A 185 -17.01 20.58 -10.07
C SER A 185 -16.91 19.24 -9.33
N ASP A 186 -15.72 18.61 -9.35
CA ASP A 186 -15.47 17.35 -8.65
C ASP A 186 -15.66 17.52 -7.13
N ILE A 187 -15.21 18.65 -6.57
CA ILE A 187 -15.43 19.00 -5.16
C ILE A 187 -16.94 19.05 -4.85
N GLY A 188 -17.74 19.67 -5.73
CA GLY A 188 -19.20 19.70 -5.59
C GLY A 188 -19.85 18.31 -5.66
N GLN A 189 -19.38 17.44 -6.56
CA GLN A 189 -19.85 16.06 -6.64
C GLN A 189 -19.48 15.25 -5.40
N PHE A 190 -18.25 15.43 -4.89
CA PHE A 190 -17.80 14.77 -3.67
C PHE A 190 -18.64 15.20 -2.47
N ALA A 191 -18.85 16.52 -2.32
CA ALA A 191 -19.71 17.09 -1.29
C ALA A 191 -21.14 16.54 -1.33
N ALA A 192 -21.70 16.33 -2.53
CA ALA A 192 -23.00 15.71 -2.70
C ALA A 192 -23.01 14.26 -2.22
N ALA A 193 -21.97 13.48 -2.55
CA ALA A 193 -21.84 12.08 -2.14
C ALA A 193 -21.72 11.91 -0.62
N ILE A 194 -21.06 12.86 0.08
CA ILE A 194 -20.88 12.81 1.53
C ILE A 194 -21.91 13.64 2.32
N ARG A 195 -22.98 14.14 1.68
CA ARG A 195 -23.95 15.09 2.30
C ARG A 195 -24.51 14.60 3.65
N GLY A 196 -24.71 13.30 3.81
CA GLY A 196 -25.23 12.68 5.04
C GLY A 196 -24.18 12.46 6.15
N GLN A 197 -22.91 12.76 5.89
CA GLN A 197 -21.78 12.48 6.78
C GLN A 197 -21.21 13.78 7.33
N ALA A 198 -21.81 14.28 8.42
CA ALA A 198 -21.56 15.64 8.92
C ALA A 198 -20.07 15.95 9.18
N ALA A 199 -19.32 15.00 9.77
CA ALA A 199 -17.90 15.18 10.07
C ALA A 199 -17.06 15.36 8.79
N LEU A 200 -17.26 14.51 7.78
CA LEU A 200 -16.57 14.62 6.49
C LEU A 200 -16.97 15.91 5.77
N TYR A 201 -18.23 16.29 5.85
CA TYR A 201 -18.72 17.50 5.21
C TYR A 201 -18.11 18.76 5.85
N ASP A 202 -18.03 18.82 7.17
CA ASP A 202 -17.38 19.92 7.87
C ASP A 202 -15.86 19.94 7.54
N ALA A 203 -15.19 18.79 7.51
CA ALA A 203 -13.80 18.68 7.08
C ALA A 203 -13.57 19.23 5.66
N LEU A 204 -14.48 18.94 4.72
CA LEU A 204 -14.45 19.50 3.38
C LEU A 204 -14.54 21.02 3.38
N LEU A 205 -15.47 21.60 4.14
CA LEU A 205 -15.62 23.05 4.19
C LEU A 205 -14.37 23.73 4.75
N PHE A 206 -13.76 23.17 5.80
CA PHE A 206 -12.48 23.67 6.32
C PHE A 206 -11.35 23.56 5.30
N ALA A 207 -11.27 22.44 4.58
CA ALA A 207 -10.25 22.24 3.55
C ALA A 207 -10.40 23.22 2.37
N VAL A 208 -11.64 23.53 1.97
CA VAL A 208 -11.92 24.53 0.92
C VAL A 208 -11.58 25.96 1.40
N ASP A 209 -11.84 26.28 2.66
CA ASP A 209 -11.55 27.59 3.26
C ASP A 209 -10.04 27.86 3.38
N ASP A 210 -9.22 26.81 3.57
CA ASP A 210 -7.75 26.88 3.60
C ASP A 210 -7.10 27.10 2.21
N LEU A 211 -7.88 27.00 1.13
CA LEU A 211 -7.37 27.25 -0.22
C LEU A 211 -7.11 28.76 -0.45
N ALA A 212 -6.30 29.05 -1.47
CA ALA A 212 -6.20 30.41 -1.98
C ALA A 212 -7.59 30.93 -2.42
N GLU A 213 -7.79 32.25 -2.34
CA GLU A 213 -9.11 32.89 -2.49
C GLU A 213 -9.83 32.52 -3.80
N SER A 214 -9.11 32.45 -4.92
CA SER A 214 -9.73 32.14 -6.22
C SER A 214 -10.24 30.68 -6.29
N PRO A 215 -9.43 29.63 -6.01
CA PRO A 215 -9.93 28.27 -5.88
C PRO A 215 -11.06 28.10 -4.84
N ALA A 216 -10.95 28.73 -3.67
CA ALA A 216 -11.96 28.65 -2.62
C ALA A 216 -13.32 29.17 -3.10
N ARG A 217 -13.34 30.36 -3.74
CA ARG A 217 -14.58 30.94 -4.31
C ARG A 217 -15.22 30.04 -5.35
N SER A 218 -14.43 29.42 -6.23
CA SER A 218 -14.93 28.49 -7.25
C SER A 218 -15.54 27.23 -6.63
N ALA A 219 -14.89 26.65 -5.62
CA ALA A 219 -15.41 25.49 -4.89
C ALA A 219 -16.73 25.83 -4.17
N PHE A 220 -16.79 26.93 -3.42
CA PHE A 220 -18.03 27.37 -2.78
C PHE A 220 -19.13 27.73 -3.78
N ALA A 221 -18.79 28.24 -4.97
CA ALA A 221 -19.77 28.46 -6.04
C ALA A 221 -20.36 27.13 -6.55
N ALA A 222 -19.52 26.11 -6.75
CA ALA A 222 -19.98 24.78 -7.14
C ALA A 222 -20.92 24.17 -6.08
N LEU A 223 -20.58 24.29 -4.79
CA LEU A 223 -21.47 23.87 -3.70
C LEU A 223 -22.83 24.59 -3.77
N ARG A 224 -22.84 25.92 -3.91
CA ARG A 224 -24.08 26.68 -4.04
C ARG A 224 -24.92 26.26 -5.25
N SER A 225 -24.29 26.02 -6.41
CA SER A 225 -25.01 25.56 -7.60
C SER A 225 -25.64 24.17 -7.43
N ALA A 226 -25.08 23.33 -6.56
CA ALA A 226 -25.61 22.02 -6.22
C ALA A 226 -26.63 22.05 -5.05
N GLY A 227 -27.01 23.24 -4.56
CA GLY A 227 -27.90 23.39 -3.41
C GLY A 227 -27.30 22.83 -2.12
N LEU A 228 -25.97 22.92 -1.99
CA LEU A 228 -25.21 22.45 -0.84
C LEU A 228 -24.87 23.59 0.11
N ARG A 229 -24.82 23.28 1.40
CA ARG A 229 -24.48 24.22 2.48
C ARG A 229 -23.00 24.62 2.40
N THR A 230 -22.69 25.90 2.61
CA THR A 230 -21.32 26.43 2.56
C THR A 230 -20.77 26.81 3.93
N GLU A 231 -21.60 26.73 4.97
CA GLU A 231 -21.20 26.97 6.35
C GLU A 231 -21.11 25.66 7.13
N PRO A 232 -20.07 25.45 7.95
CA PRO A 232 -19.92 24.25 8.76
C PRO A 232 -21.00 24.21 9.84
N THR A 233 -21.33 23.01 10.27
CA THR A 233 -22.29 22.82 11.37
C THR A 233 -21.76 23.53 12.62
N PRO A 234 -22.58 24.36 13.32
CA PRO A 234 -22.12 25.00 14.55
C PRO A 234 -21.68 23.93 15.54
N ARG A 235 -20.37 23.83 15.84
CA ARG A 235 -19.89 22.92 16.89
C ARG A 235 -20.59 23.33 18.19
N PRO A 236 -21.21 22.40 18.95
CA PRO A 236 -21.73 22.73 20.26
C PRO A 236 -20.59 23.34 21.07
N ARG A 237 -20.74 24.61 21.46
CA ARG A 237 -19.73 25.32 22.23
C ARG A 237 -19.42 24.49 23.47
N SER A 238 -18.19 23.98 23.55
CA SER A 238 -17.64 23.40 24.77
C SER A 238 -17.94 24.37 25.92
N ARG A 239 -18.74 23.91 26.90
CA ARG A 239 -19.17 24.67 28.09
C ARG A 239 -18.01 24.92 29.08
N TYR A 240 -16.77 25.05 28.62
CA TYR A 240 -15.59 25.19 29.47
C TYR A 240 -14.91 26.58 29.43
N ARG A 241 -15.52 27.57 28.76
CA ARG A 241 -15.10 28.98 28.86
C ARG A 241 -16.20 29.86 29.46
N GLN A 242 -16.60 29.55 30.68
CA GLN A 242 -17.30 30.48 31.57
C GLN A 242 -16.97 30.10 33.01
N ARG A 243 -15.69 30.29 33.39
CA ARG A 243 -15.21 30.45 34.76
C ARG A 243 -13.74 30.83 34.70
N ARG A 244 -13.48 32.12 34.55
CA ARG A 244 -12.39 32.86 35.17
C ARG A 244 -12.74 34.34 35.10
#